data_AF-A0A5R9K7R9-F1
#
_entry.id   AF-A0A5R9K7R9-F1
#
_cell.length_a   1.000
_cell.length_b   1.000
_cell.length_c   1.000
_cell.angle_alpha   90.00
_cell.angle_beta   90.00
_cell.angle_gamma   90.00
#
_symmetry.space_group_name_H-M   'P 1'
#
loop_
_entity.id
_entity.type
_entity.pdbx_description
1 polymer ?
#
loop_
_entity_poly.entity_id
_entity_poly.type
_entity_poly.pdbx_seq_one_letter_code
_entity_poly.pdbx_strand_id
1 'polypeptide(L)'
;MNNIEKYKSMEKILREIEDLKNSETAVIKKIGQIETENMNLNVENLDKSLTDIYDGVYQNLQHVEDLHTSFTETVADFKAKNKITDEMLLEIRE
;
A
#
# COMPACT_ATOMS: atom_id res chain seq x y z
N MET A 1 18.20 9.06 16.15
CA MET A 1 18.42 8.09 15.07
C MET A 1 19.52 8.57 14.15
N ASN A 2 20.54 7.76 13.91
CA ASN A 2 21.55 7.98 12.90
C ASN A 2 20.96 7.78 11.48
N ASN A 3 21.74 8.08 10.42
CA ASN A 3 21.25 7.99 9.05
C ASN A 3 20.84 6.57 8.64
N ILE A 4 21.51 5.54 9.15
CA ILE A 4 21.17 4.14 8.86
C ILE A 4 19.85 3.74 9.52
N GLU A 5 19.67 4.10 10.79
CA GLU A 5 18.42 3.86 11.52
C GLU A 5 17.25 4.57 10.84
N LYS A 6 17.45 5.83 10.40
CA LYS A 6 16.43 6.58 9.64
C LYS A 6 16.07 5.86 8.34
N TYR A 7 17.06 5.46 7.55
CA TYR A 7 16.83 4.72 6.30
C TYR A 7 16.07 3.42 6.54
N LYS A 8 16.45 2.61 7.55
CA LYS A 8 15.72 1.39 7.92
C LYS A 8 14.26 1.66 8.30
N SER A 9 13.99 2.75 9.02
CA SER A 9 12.62 3.15 9.33
C SER A 9 11.84 3.59 8.08
N MET A 10 12.46 4.31 7.14
CA MET A 10 11.82 4.67 5.88
C MET A 10 11.49 3.42 5.04
N GLU A 11 12.41 2.48 4.93
CA GLU A 11 12.17 1.17 4.28
C GLU A 11 11.05 0.37 4.95
N LYS A 12 10.94 0.45 6.28
CA LYS A 12 9.83 -0.16 7.02
C LYS A 12 8.50 0.49 6.65
N ILE A 13 8.44 1.82 6.63
CA ILE A 13 7.24 2.56 6.22
C ILE A 13 6.86 2.22 4.77
N LEU A 14 7.83 2.08 3.87
CA LEU A 14 7.57 1.69 2.48
C LEU A 14 6.86 0.32 2.38
N ARG A 15 7.30 -0.66 3.18
CA ARG A 15 6.63 -1.97 3.27
C ARG A 15 5.21 -1.85 3.84
N GLU A 16 5.01 -1.01 4.86
CA GLU A 16 3.68 -0.78 5.43
C GLU A 16 2.72 -0.13 4.39
N ILE A 17 3.22 0.76 3.53
CA ILE A 17 2.42 1.34 2.43
C ILE A 17 2.07 0.26 1.38
N GLU A 18 3.01 -0.62 1.05
CA GLU A 18 2.73 -1.75 0.15
C GLU A 18 1.67 -2.71 0.76
N ASP A 19 1.73 -2.95 2.06
CA ASP A 19 0.72 -3.73 2.78
C ASP A 19 -0.66 -3.07 2.76
N LEU A 20 -0.72 -1.73 2.84
CA LEU A 20 -1.96 -0.98 2.63
C LEU A 20 -2.52 -1.20 1.22
N LYS A 21 -1.69 -1.10 0.17
CA LYS A 21 -2.09 -1.36 -1.22
C LYS A 21 -2.67 -2.76 -1.39
N ASN A 22 -2.02 -3.76 -0.79
CA ASN A 22 -2.47 -5.15 -0.81
C ASN A 22 -3.81 -5.32 -0.09
N SER A 23 -4.03 -4.60 1.01
CA SER A 23 -5.27 -4.61 1.76
C SER A 23 -6.44 -4.02 0.95
N GLU A 24 -6.23 -2.86 0.30
CA GLU A 24 -7.25 -2.25 -0.57
C GLU A 24 -7.60 -3.17 -1.75
N THR A 25 -6.59 -3.79 -2.37
CA THR A 25 -6.81 -4.79 -3.44
C THR A 25 -7.63 -5.99 -2.95
N ALA A 26 -7.42 -6.43 -1.71
CA ALA A 26 -8.19 -7.52 -1.11
C ALA A 26 -9.66 -7.11 -0.88
N VAL A 27 -9.91 -5.87 -0.47
CA VAL A 27 -11.27 -5.32 -0.32
C VAL A 27 -11.99 -5.31 -1.68
N ILE A 28 -11.35 -4.80 -2.74
CA ILE A 28 -11.91 -4.82 -4.11
C ILE A 28 -12.31 -6.23 -4.54
N LYS A 29 -11.43 -7.22 -4.33
CA LYS A 29 -11.73 -8.63 -4.65
C LYS A 29 -12.92 -9.15 -3.86
N LYS A 30 -13.04 -8.76 -2.58
CA LYS A 30 -14.16 -9.18 -1.72
C LYS A 30 -15.48 -8.57 -2.18
N ILE A 31 -15.48 -7.31 -2.62
CA ILE A 31 -16.66 -6.66 -3.20
C ILE A 31 -17.18 -7.47 -4.39
N GLY A 32 -16.32 -7.78 -5.37
CA GLY A 32 -16.72 -8.57 -6.55
C GLY A 32 -17.23 -9.97 -6.22
N GLN A 33 -16.72 -10.60 -5.15
CA GLN A 33 -17.28 -11.87 -4.65
C GLN A 33 -18.70 -11.69 -4.11
N ILE A 34 -18.94 -10.66 -3.30
CA ILE A 34 -20.27 -10.37 -2.74
C ILE A 34 -21.25 -10.01 -3.86
N GLU A 35 -20.84 -9.22 -4.85
CA GLU A 35 -21.66 -8.90 -6.02
C GLU A 35 -22.09 -10.18 -6.77
N THR A 36 -21.14 -11.09 -7.00
CA THR A 36 -21.42 -12.40 -7.64
C THR A 36 -22.43 -13.22 -6.83
N GLU A 37 -22.32 -13.22 -5.51
CA GLU A 37 -23.27 -13.89 -4.63
C GLU A 37 -24.66 -13.21 -4.68
N ASN A 38 -24.70 -11.88 -4.68
CA ASN A 38 -25.93 -11.10 -4.72
C ASN A 38 -26.71 -11.26 -6.04
N MET A 39 -26.07 -11.61 -7.16
CA MET A 39 -26.77 -11.94 -8.41
C MET A 39 -27.82 -13.05 -8.22
N ASN A 40 -27.65 -13.94 -7.25
CA ASN A 40 -28.63 -14.98 -6.92
C ASN A 40 -29.79 -14.46 -6.05
N LEU A 41 -29.57 -13.38 -5.28
CA LEU A 41 -30.50 -12.83 -4.30
C LEU A 41 -31.27 -11.61 -4.83
N ASN A 42 -30.69 -10.87 -5.78
CA ASN A 42 -31.22 -9.66 -6.40
C ASN A 42 -31.60 -8.56 -5.38
N VAL A 43 -30.77 -8.35 -4.36
CA VAL A 43 -30.98 -7.28 -3.38
C VAL A 43 -30.43 -5.96 -3.94
N GLU A 44 -31.31 -5.15 -4.53
CA GLU A 44 -30.92 -3.90 -5.22
C GLU A 44 -30.17 -2.89 -4.33
N ASN A 45 -30.55 -2.81 -3.05
CA ASN A 45 -29.85 -1.96 -2.07
C ASN A 45 -28.38 -2.38 -1.92
N LEU A 46 -28.10 -3.69 -1.94
CA LEU A 46 -26.78 -4.22 -1.72
C LEU A 46 -25.87 -3.88 -2.92
N ASP A 47 -26.36 -4.02 -4.15
CA ASP A 47 -25.60 -3.65 -5.35
C ASP A 47 -25.19 -2.17 -5.36
N LYS A 48 -26.14 -1.28 -5.00
CA LYS A 48 -25.86 0.16 -4.89
C LYS A 48 -24.78 0.44 -3.85
N SER A 49 -24.93 -0.12 -2.65
CA SER A 49 -23.95 0.08 -1.58
C SER A 49 -22.57 -0.52 -1.92
N LEU A 50 -22.51 -1.67 -2.60
CA LEU A 50 -21.25 -2.27 -3.04
C LEU A 50 -20.56 -1.40 -4.10
N THR A 51 -21.32 -0.81 -5.02
CA THR A 51 -20.79 0.13 -6.01
C THR A 51 -20.18 1.37 -5.33
N ASP A 52 -20.91 1.98 -4.38
CA ASP A 52 -20.42 3.16 -3.66
C ASP A 52 -19.13 2.85 -2.87
N ILE A 53 -19.07 1.67 -2.24
CA ILE A 53 -17.87 1.22 -1.52
C ILE A 53 -16.72 0.95 -2.51
N TYR A 54 -16.99 0.31 -3.64
CA TYR A 54 -16.00 0.03 -4.68
C TYR A 54 -15.32 1.31 -5.16
N ASP A 55 -16.11 2.33 -5.50
CA ASP A 55 -15.59 3.60 -6.00
C ASP A 55 -14.67 4.28 -4.98
N GLY A 56 -15.07 4.28 -3.70
CA GLY A 56 -14.25 4.84 -2.62
C GLY A 56 -12.94 4.08 -2.40
N VAL A 57 -13.00 2.75 -2.38
CA VAL A 57 -11.83 1.87 -2.21
C VAL A 57 -10.89 1.99 -3.40
N TYR A 58 -11.42 2.05 -4.62
CA TYR A 58 -10.64 2.19 -5.84
C TYR A 58 -9.91 3.54 -5.90
N GLN A 59 -10.60 4.63 -5.54
CA GLN A 59 -9.96 5.93 -5.41
C GLN A 59 -8.86 5.92 -4.35
N ASN A 60 -9.11 5.29 -3.20
CA ASN A 60 -8.09 5.19 -2.15
C ASN A 60 -6.88 4.35 -2.58
N LEU A 61 -7.11 3.25 -3.31
CA LEU A 61 -6.03 2.44 -3.88
C LEU A 61 -5.11 3.29 -4.77
N GLN A 62 -5.66 4.13 -5.64
CA GLN A 62 -4.87 5.03 -6.47
C GLN A 62 -4.02 6.00 -5.63
N HIS A 63 -4.59 6.57 -4.57
CA HIS A 63 -3.85 7.43 -3.65
C HIS A 63 -2.71 6.70 -2.93
N VAL A 64 -2.92 5.44 -2.55
CA VAL A 64 -1.89 4.59 -1.94
C VAL A 64 -0.79 4.26 -2.94
N GLU A 65 -1.12 3.99 -4.20
CA GLU A 65 -0.13 3.75 -5.27
C GLU A 65 0.73 4.98 -5.57
N ASP A 66 0.12 6.15 -5.63
CA ASP A 66 0.82 7.43 -5.81
C ASP A 66 1.74 7.73 -4.61
N LEU A 67 1.25 7.47 -3.38
CA LEU A 67 2.04 7.60 -2.17
C LEU A 67 3.23 6.62 -2.15
N HIS A 68 3.01 5.35 -2.52
CA HIS A 68 4.06 4.35 -2.58
C HIS A 68 5.16 4.76 -3.56
N THR A 69 4.77 5.26 -4.74
CA THR A 69 5.71 5.73 -5.77
C THR A 69 6.54 6.91 -5.27
N SER A 70 5.88 7.98 -4.82
CA SER A 70 6.57 9.20 -4.34
C SER A 70 7.46 8.94 -3.11
N PHE A 71 7.03 8.04 -2.21
CA PHE A 71 7.83 7.70 -1.04
C PHE A 71 9.01 6.80 -1.38
N THR A 72 8.88 5.90 -2.37
CA THR A 72 9.99 5.11 -2.91
C THR A 72 11.11 6.03 -3.43
N GLU A 73 10.76 7.07 -4.19
CA GLU A 73 11.71 8.07 -4.68
C GLU A 73 12.39 8.80 -3.51
N THR A 74 11.61 9.20 -2.51
CA THR A 74 12.12 9.85 -1.28
C THR A 74 13.13 8.96 -0.53
N VAL A 75 12.86 7.65 -0.43
CA VAL A 75 13.76 6.67 0.20
C VAL A 75 15.06 6.52 -0.60
N ALA A 76 14.95 6.42 -1.93
CA ALA A 76 16.10 6.30 -2.83
C ALA A 76 17.01 7.53 -2.76
N ASP A 77 16.42 8.72 -2.82
CA ASP A 77 17.14 10.00 -2.68
C ASP A 77 17.85 10.11 -1.33
N PHE A 78 17.18 9.68 -0.26
CA PHE A 78 17.77 9.66 1.08
C PHE A 78 19.00 8.74 1.13
N LYS A 79 18.92 7.53 0.56
CA LYS A 79 20.04 6.58 0.49
C LYS A 79 21.23 7.19 -0.26
N ALA A 80 20.98 7.75 -1.44
CA ALA A 80 21.99 8.34 -2.29
C ALA A 80 22.67 9.56 -1.63
N LYS A 81 21.87 10.51 -1.11
CA LYS A 81 22.37 11.72 -0.45
C LYS A 81 23.25 11.43 0.77
N ASN A 82 22.91 10.38 1.51
CA ASN A 82 23.65 10.00 2.71
C ASN A 82 24.74 8.94 2.45
N LYS A 83 24.98 8.58 1.18
CA LYS A 83 25.99 7.58 0.77
C LYS A 83 25.85 6.25 1.53
N ILE A 84 24.62 5.83 1.79
CA ILE A 84 24.33 4.58 2.48
C ILE A 84 24.58 3.43 1.51
N THR A 85 25.58 2.59 1.81
CA THR A 85 25.92 1.42 1.00
C THR A 85 25.22 0.17 1.51
N ASP A 86 25.11 -0.85 0.66
CA ASP A 86 24.51 -2.13 1.06
C ASP A 86 25.35 -2.84 2.13
N GLU A 87 26.68 -2.67 2.10
CA GLU A 87 27.59 -3.18 3.12
C GLU A 87 27.29 -2.61 4.51
N MET A 88 27.06 -1.29 4.62
CA MET A 88 26.65 -0.64 5.88
C MET A 88 25.31 -1.15 6.42
N LEU A 89 24.43 -1.65 5.54
CA LEU A 89 23.14 -2.21 5.93
C LEU A 89 23.26 -3.67 6.42
N LEU A 90 24.29 -4.39 5.97
CA LEU A 90 24.59 -5.78 6.36
C LEU A 90 25.31 -5.86 7.72
N GLU A 91 26.22 -4.93 8.02
CA GLU A 91 26.98 -4.91 9.28
C GLU A 91 26.12 -4.73 10.55
N ILE A 92 24.86 -4.29 10.39
CA ILE A 92 23.91 -4.06 11.50
C ILE A 92 22.77 -5.10 11.44
N ARG A 93 23.04 -6.29 10.90
CA ARG A 93 22.14 -7.46 10.95
C ARG A 93 22.62 -8.54 11.93
N GLU A 94 23.78 -8.35 12.57
CA GLU A 94 24.21 -9.10 13.77
C GLU A 94 23.68 -8.43 15.04
#